data_AF-A0AAD9QK65-F1
#
_entry.id   AF-A0AAD9QK65-F1
#
_cell.length_a   1.000
_cell.length_b   1.000
_cell.length_c   1.000
_cell.angle_alpha   90.00
_cell.angle_beta   90.00
_cell.angle_gamma   90.00
#
_symmetry.space_group_name_H-M   'P 1'
#
loop_
_entity.id
_entity.type
_entity.pdbx_description
1 polymer ?
#
loop_
_entity_poly.entity_id
_entity_poly.type
_entity_poly.pdbx_seq_one_letter_code
_entity_poly.pdbx_strand_id
1 'polypeptide(L)'
;MLSHLDGISKKLQSSSQDIFQAYEMVTEVTQVYRKLRHDVVVHFGRCYAQAVRMAEKIGTTPDMPRIAKRQIHRSNTPAATPEEYYRLNLAIPFLDHLSNEFEQQFTGLSAKCGKLIGLVPTVLMSEDVEPDFEEVLNTYTDDLPSPELFHHELFRWKLYLSDKFDDNLPSSIAETIKICDQAYFPNIYVLLQIAATIPATSCECEQSFSALRRLNTFNRACMGQKRLSALALIHIHYDKELNLDDAVDIFAKLDLQSIIFHDE
;
A
#
# COMPACT_ATOMS: atom_id res chain seq x y z
N MET A 1 -18.18 0.85 9.82
CA MET A 1 -17.81 1.05 8.40
C MET A 1 -16.32 0.80 8.13
N LEU A 2 -15.39 1.28 8.96
CA LEU A 2 -13.94 1.07 8.74
C LEU A 2 -13.38 -0.26 9.28
N SER A 3 -14.18 -1.05 10.00
CA SER A 3 -13.74 -2.32 10.61
C SER A 3 -13.24 -3.35 9.59
N HIS A 4 -13.71 -3.27 8.34
CA HIS A 4 -13.26 -4.16 7.26
C HIS A 4 -11.82 -3.88 6.82
N LEU A 5 -11.27 -2.70 7.12
CA LEU A 5 -9.88 -2.35 6.83
C LEU A 5 -8.89 -2.81 7.89
N ASP A 6 -9.33 -3.12 9.11
CA ASP A 6 -8.41 -3.40 10.21
C ASP A 6 -7.57 -4.67 9.94
N GLY A 7 -8.22 -5.73 9.42
CA GLY A 7 -7.55 -6.97 9.07
C GLY A 7 -6.55 -6.79 7.93
N ILE A 8 -6.96 -6.09 6.86
CA ILE A 8 -6.09 -5.82 5.71
C ILE A 8 -4.95 -4.89 6.10
N SER A 9 -5.22 -3.79 6.79
CA SER A 9 -4.19 -2.82 7.19
C SER A 9 -3.08 -3.49 8.01
N LYS A 10 -3.43 -4.35 8.97
CA LYS A 10 -2.44 -5.10 9.77
C LYS A 10 -1.67 -6.11 8.92
N LYS A 11 -2.37 -6.78 8.01
CA LYS A 11 -1.78 -7.83 7.19
C LYS A 11 -0.84 -7.25 6.13
N LEU A 12 -1.27 -6.20 5.44
CA LEU A 12 -0.48 -5.40 4.49
C LEU A 12 0.75 -4.72 5.12
N GLN A 13 0.70 -4.37 6.40
CA GLN A 13 1.82 -3.75 7.14
C GLN A 13 2.82 -4.77 7.71
N SER A 14 2.57 -6.08 7.57
CA SER A 14 3.46 -7.11 8.12
C SER A 14 4.59 -7.46 7.15
N SER A 15 5.82 -7.58 7.67
CA SER A 15 7.07 -7.79 6.92
C SER A 15 7.19 -9.10 6.12
N SER A 16 6.24 -10.02 6.27
CA SER A 16 6.35 -11.41 5.76
C SER A 16 5.14 -11.82 4.91
N GLN A 17 4.81 -11.08 3.85
CA GLN A 17 3.58 -11.34 3.11
C GLN A 17 3.83 -11.75 1.66
N ASP A 18 3.12 -12.81 1.29
CA ASP A 18 2.84 -13.22 -0.07
C ASP A 18 2.00 -12.14 -0.77
N ILE A 19 2.63 -11.47 -1.74
CA ILE A 19 2.05 -10.39 -2.55
C ILE A 19 0.73 -10.84 -3.18
N PHE A 20 0.59 -12.14 -3.51
CA PHE A 20 -0.63 -12.70 -4.09
C PHE A 20 -1.82 -12.62 -3.13
N GLN A 21 -1.66 -13.11 -1.90
CA GLN A 21 -2.71 -13.04 -0.87
C GLN A 21 -3.08 -11.59 -0.54
N ALA A 22 -2.11 -10.68 -0.55
CA ALA A 22 -2.35 -9.25 -0.34
C ALA A 22 -3.33 -8.69 -1.38
N TYR A 23 -3.13 -8.99 -2.67
CA TYR A 23 -4.01 -8.53 -3.74
C TYR A 23 -5.39 -9.19 -3.74
N GLU A 24 -5.46 -10.48 -3.39
CA GLU A 24 -6.75 -11.17 -3.27
C GLU A 24 -7.62 -10.52 -2.18
N MET A 25 -7.03 -10.24 -1.02
CA MET A 25 -7.73 -9.55 0.07
C MET A 25 -8.14 -8.12 -0.31
N VAL A 26 -7.26 -7.37 -0.98
CA VAL A 26 -7.59 -6.02 -1.47
C VAL A 26 -8.80 -6.08 -2.41
N THR A 27 -8.85 -7.09 -3.28
CA THR A 27 -9.98 -7.31 -4.19
C THR A 27 -11.26 -7.65 -3.42
N GLU A 28 -11.17 -8.54 -2.44
CA GLU A 28 -12.29 -8.90 -1.56
C GLU A 28 -12.86 -7.67 -0.83
N VAL A 29 -12.00 -6.87 -0.20
CA VAL A 29 -12.44 -5.68 0.55
C VAL A 29 -12.97 -4.59 -0.37
N THR A 30 -12.42 -4.44 -1.58
CA THR A 30 -13.00 -3.56 -2.60
C THR A 30 -14.43 -3.99 -2.94
N GLN A 31 -14.68 -5.29 -3.10
CA GLN A 31 -16.04 -5.82 -3.31
C GLN A 31 -16.95 -5.58 -2.11
N VAL A 32 -16.45 -5.71 -0.88
CA VAL A 32 -17.20 -5.39 0.34
C VAL A 32 -17.63 -3.91 0.36
N TYR A 33 -16.73 -2.98 0.03
CA TYR A 33 -17.04 -1.55 -0.04
C TYR A 33 -18.05 -1.21 -1.14
N ARG A 34 -17.97 -1.88 -2.31
CA ARG A 34 -18.98 -1.76 -3.37
C ARG A 34 -20.36 -2.27 -2.90
N LYS A 35 -20.42 -3.40 -2.20
CA LYS A 35 -21.67 -3.92 -1.60
C LYS A 35 -22.23 -2.98 -0.53
N LEU A 36 -21.38 -2.47 0.37
CA LEU A 36 -21.77 -1.47 1.37
C LEU A 36 -22.33 -0.20 0.73
N ARG A 37 -21.80 0.20 -0.43
CA ARG A 37 -22.29 1.36 -1.19
C ARG A 37 -23.64 1.11 -1.87
N HIS A 38 -23.86 -0.11 -2.36
CA HIS A 38 -25.14 -0.53 -2.95
C HIS A 38 -26.25 -0.60 -1.88
N ASP A 39 -25.96 -1.24 -0.75
CA ASP A 39 -26.89 -1.45 0.36
C ASP A 39 -26.75 -0.40 1.48
N VAL A 40 -26.35 0.82 1.11
CA VAL A 40 -25.97 1.87 2.07
C VAL A 40 -27.08 2.22 3.04
N VAL A 41 -28.35 2.09 2.64
CA VAL A 41 -29.51 2.35 3.51
C VAL A 41 -29.52 1.40 4.70
N VAL A 42 -29.29 0.10 4.46
CA VAL A 42 -29.34 -0.95 5.49
C VAL A 42 -28.12 -0.86 6.42
N HIS A 43 -26.94 -0.68 5.83
CA HIS A 43 -25.69 -0.66 6.60
C HIS A 43 -25.47 0.65 7.36
N PHE A 44 -25.89 1.78 6.80
CA PHE A 44 -25.76 3.07 7.47
C PHE A 44 -26.64 3.16 8.71
N GLY A 45 -27.87 2.62 8.68
CA GLY A 45 -28.76 2.68 9.84
C GLY A 45 -28.17 2.03 11.09
N ARG A 46 -27.46 0.89 10.94
CA ARG A 46 -26.74 0.26 12.07
C ARG A 46 -25.62 1.16 12.62
N CYS A 47 -24.86 1.81 11.73
CA CYS A 47 -23.79 2.72 12.12
C CYS A 47 -24.35 3.98 12.80
N TYR A 48 -25.46 4.52 12.28
CA TYR A 48 -26.14 5.69 12.82
C TYR A 48 -26.71 5.39 14.21
N ALA A 49 -27.39 4.24 14.40
CA ALA A 49 -27.88 3.81 15.70
C ALA A 49 -26.74 3.66 16.74
N GLN A 50 -25.57 3.16 16.32
CA GLN A 50 -24.40 3.13 17.18
C GLN A 50 -23.89 4.53 17.54
N ALA A 51 -23.84 5.45 16.58
CA ALA A 51 -23.44 6.84 16.82
C ALA A 51 -24.42 7.57 17.76
N VAL A 52 -25.73 7.37 17.61
CA VAL A 52 -26.78 7.88 18.51
C VAL A 52 -26.53 7.40 19.94
N ARG A 53 -26.33 6.09 20.15
CA ARG A 53 -26.01 5.53 21.48
C ARG A 53 -24.74 6.10 22.10
N MET A 54 -23.75 6.46 21.28
CA MET A 54 -22.52 7.09 21.76
C MET A 54 -22.75 8.57 22.13
N ALA A 55 -23.55 9.29 21.36
CA ALA A 55 -23.93 10.68 21.64
C ALA A 55 -24.76 10.78 22.94
N GLU A 56 -25.70 9.85 23.14
CA GLU A 56 -26.52 9.77 24.36
C GLU A 56 -25.66 9.66 25.63
N LYS A 57 -24.57 8.89 25.59
CA LYS A 57 -23.63 8.76 26.72
C LYS A 57 -22.94 10.08 27.10
N ILE A 58 -22.86 11.02 26.16
CA ILE A 58 -22.24 12.34 26.33
C ILE A 58 -23.33 13.42 26.54
N GLY A 59 -24.61 13.02 26.57
CA GLY A 59 -25.74 13.94 26.75
C GLY A 59 -26.07 14.77 25.51
N THR A 60 -25.70 14.29 24.32
CA THR A 60 -25.97 14.98 23.05
C THR A 60 -26.85 14.14 22.12
N THR A 61 -27.62 14.81 21.27
CA THR A 61 -28.42 14.17 20.22
C THR A 61 -27.90 14.61 18.85
N PRO A 62 -27.89 13.73 17.83
CA PRO A 62 -27.50 14.12 16.49
C PRO A 62 -28.52 15.11 15.91
N ASP A 63 -28.04 16.22 15.36
CA ASP A 63 -28.87 17.24 14.71
C ASP A 63 -28.31 17.58 13.33
N MET A 64 -29.15 18.12 12.46
CA MET A 64 -28.75 18.54 11.12
C MET A 64 -27.90 19.82 11.20
N PRO A 65 -26.76 19.88 10.50
CA PRO A 65 -25.99 21.11 10.38
C PRO A 65 -26.82 22.22 9.75
N ARG A 66 -26.56 23.47 10.17
CA ARG A 66 -27.23 24.65 9.64
C ARG A 66 -27.06 24.76 8.12
N ILE A 67 -28.18 24.80 7.39
CA ILE A 67 -28.23 25.04 5.95
C ILE A 67 -27.88 26.50 5.67
N ALA A 68 -26.75 26.75 5.01
CA ALA A 68 -26.34 28.10 4.62
C ALA A 68 -27.02 28.52 3.31
N LYS A 69 -27.55 29.75 3.26
CA LYS A 69 -28.25 30.28 2.07
C LYS A 69 -27.36 30.47 0.83
N ARG A 70 -26.04 30.59 1.03
CA ARG A 70 -25.04 30.75 -0.04
C ARG A 70 -23.88 29.82 0.26
N GLN A 71 -23.66 28.83 -0.59
CA GLN A 71 -22.50 27.93 -0.51
C GLN A 71 -21.74 27.99 -1.84
N ILE A 72 -20.41 28.05 -1.74
CA ILE A 72 -19.51 28.12 -2.90
C ILE A 72 -18.90 26.73 -3.19
N HIS A 73 -18.79 25.86 -2.17
CA HIS A 73 -18.03 24.60 -2.26
C HIS A 73 -18.82 23.32 -1.90
N ARG A 74 -20.10 23.42 -1.50
CA ARG A 74 -20.95 22.25 -1.20
C ARG A 74 -22.40 22.51 -1.61
N SER A 75 -23.10 21.44 -1.98
CA SER A 75 -24.53 21.44 -2.29
C SER A 75 -25.36 21.23 -1.02
N ASN A 76 -26.47 21.98 -0.89
CA ASN A 76 -27.47 21.70 0.13
C ASN A 76 -28.38 20.56 -0.35
N THR A 77 -27.97 19.33 -0.08
CA THR A 77 -28.82 18.15 -0.36
C THR A 77 -30.01 18.15 0.61
N PRO A 78 -31.26 18.21 0.13
CA PRO A 78 -32.42 18.16 1.01
C PRO A 78 -32.47 16.81 1.72
N ALA A 79 -32.64 16.84 3.03
CA ALA A 79 -32.80 15.66 3.88
C ALA A 79 -33.88 15.94 4.93
N ALA A 80 -34.75 14.96 5.18
CA ALA A 80 -35.84 15.10 6.13
C ALA A 80 -35.42 14.80 7.58
N THR A 81 -34.35 14.02 7.76
CA THR A 81 -33.85 13.59 9.07
C THR A 81 -32.33 13.76 9.16
N PRO A 82 -31.77 13.89 10.38
CA PRO A 82 -30.31 13.88 10.57
C PRO A 82 -29.67 12.60 10.02
N GLU A 83 -30.33 11.45 10.16
CA GLU A 83 -29.88 10.17 9.60
C GLU A 83 -29.75 10.25 8.07
N GLU A 84 -30.79 10.73 7.38
CA GLU A 84 -30.77 10.90 5.93
C GLU A 84 -29.69 11.91 5.50
N TYR A 85 -29.54 13.01 6.24
CA TYR A 85 -28.52 14.02 5.97
C TYR A 85 -27.11 13.43 6.01
N TYR A 86 -26.77 12.70 7.07
CA TYR A 86 -25.44 12.10 7.22
C TYR A 86 -25.24 10.93 6.25
N ARG A 87 -26.29 10.20 5.88
CA ARG A 87 -26.20 9.17 4.83
C ARG A 87 -25.78 9.79 3.48
N LEU A 88 -26.45 10.87 3.07
CA LEU A 88 -26.24 11.51 1.77
C LEU A 88 -24.94 12.31 1.71
N ASN A 89 -24.60 13.05 2.76
CA ASN A 89 -23.49 14.01 2.73
C ASN A 89 -22.19 13.49 3.38
N LEU A 90 -22.25 12.39 4.13
CA LEU A 90 -21.08 11.78 4.76
C LEU A 90 -20.85 10.36 4.27
N ALA A 91 -21.80 9.44 4.46
CA ALA A 91 -21.57 8.03 4.21
C ALA A 91 -21.33 7.71 2.73
N ILE A 92 -22.18 8.22 1.84
CA ILE A 92 -22.05 8.00 0.41
C ILE A 92 -20.74 8.59 -0.15
N PRO A 93 -20.43 9.89 0.05
CA PRO A 93 -19.18 10.47 -0.44
C PRO A 93 -17.94 9.78 0.13
N PHE A 94 -18.00 9.32 1.38
CA PHE A 94 -16.92 8.60 2.03
C PHE A 94 -16.68 7.22 1.42
N LEU A 95 -17.74 6.44 1.18
CA LEU A 95 -17.63 5.12 0.54
C LEU A 95 -17.18 5.24 -0.93
N ASP A 96 -17.67 6.26 -1.64
CA ASP A 96 -17.25 6.56 -3.01
C ASP A 96 -15.75 6.95 -3.04
N HIS A 97 -15.32 7.81 -2.12
CA HIS A 97 -13.91 8.18 -1.99
C HIS A 97 -13.03 6.97 -1.65
N LEU A 98 -13.40 6.16 -0.65
CA LEU A 98 -12.66 4.96 -0.30
C LEU A 98 -12.54 4.01 -1.49
N SER A 99 -13.64 3.73 -2.19
CA SER A 99 -13.63 2.83 -3.35
C SER A 99 -12.70 3.36 -4.45
N ASN A 100 -12.73 4.67 -4.70
CA ASN A 100 -11.86 5.32 -5.67
C ASN A 100 -10.38 5.29 -5.26
N GLU A 101 -10.05 5.49 -3.97
CA GLU A 101 -8.67 5.36 -3.48
C GLU A 101 -8.16 3.91 -3.63
N PHE A 102 -8.98 2.91 -3.30
CA PHE A 102 -8.64 1.50 -3.52
C PHE A 102 -8.40 1.20 -5.00
N GLU A 103 -9.26 1.70 -5.88
CA GLU A 103 -9.07 1.55 -7.32
C GLU A 103 -7.79 2.24 -7.78
N GLN A 104 -7.54 3.49 -7.42
CA GLN A 104 -6.35 4.23 -7.84
C GLN A 104 -5.03 3.64 -7.32
N GLN A 105 -5.00 3.19 -6.06
CA GLN A 105 -3.78 2.66 -5.46
C GLN A 105 -3.42 1.27 -5.99
N PHE A 106 -4.41 0.43 -6.31
CA PHE A 106 -4.17 -0.97 -6.62
C PHE A 106 -4.43 -1.36 -8.09
N THR A 107 -5.11 -0.57 -8.93
CA THR A 107 -5.34 -0.97 -10.35
C THR A 107 -4.06 -1.02 -11.18
N GLY A 108 -3.21 0.03 -11.14
CA GLY A 108 -2.01 0.09 -11.97
C GLY A 108 -0.88 -0.83 -11.48
N LEU A 109 -0.73 -0.95 -10.16
CA LEU A 109 0.27 -1.83 -9.55
C LEU A 109 -0.16 -3.30 -9.63
N SER A 110 -1.43 -3.64 -9.42
CA SER A 110 -1.90 -5.04 -9.49
C SER A 110 -1.84 -5.62 -10.88
N ALA A 111 -2.03 -4.83 -11.95
CA ALA A 111 -1.90 -5.34 -13.32
C ALA A 111 -0.45 -5.77 -13.62
N LYS A 112 0.53 -4.97 -13.19
CA LYS A 112 1.97 -5.26 -13.40
C LYS A 112 2.48 -6.36 -12.47
N CYS A 113 2.13 -6.29 -11.18
CA CYS A 113 2.45 -7.34 -10.21
C CYS A 113 1.75 -8.65 -10.56
N GLY A 114 0.52 -8.61 -11.06
CA GLY A 114 -0.24 -9.79 -11.49
C GLY A 114 0.47 -10.59 -12.57
N LYS A 115 1.08 -9.91 -13.55
CA LYS A 115 1.89 -10.57 -14.59
C LYS A 115 3.19 -11.15 -14.03
N LEU A 116 3.86 -10.43 -13.12
CA LEU A 116 5.07 -10.93 -12.45
C LEU A 116 4.79 -12.11 -11.49
N ILE A 117 3.60 -12.16 -10.88
CA ILE A 117 3.11 -13.31 -10.10
C ILE A 117 3.01 -14.56 -10.97
N GLY A 118 2.82 -14.41 -12.29
CA GLY A 118 2.89 -15.52 -13.24
C GLY A 118 4.22 -16.29 -13.21
N LEU A 119 5.29 -15.75 -12.63
CA LEU A 119 6.57 -16.45 -12.44
C LEU A 119 6.59 -17.38 -11.21
N VAL A 120 5.62 -17.24 -10.30
CA VAL A 120 5.50 -18.09 -9.10
C VAL A 120 5.12 -19.51 -9.55
N PRO A 121 5.83 -20.56 -9.10
CA PRO A 121 5.64 -21.93 -9.55
C PRO A 121 4.20 -22.44 -9.47
N THR A 122 3.46 -22.14 -8.40
CA THR A 122 2.04 -22.53 -8.26
C THR A 122 1.13 -21.90 -9.31
N VAL A 123 1.44 -20.69 -9.77
CA VAL A 123 0.66 -19.97 -10.79
C VAL A 123 1.13 -20.37 -12.19
N LEU A 124 2.45 -20.47 -12.39
CA LEU A 124 3.07 -20.81 -13.68
C LEU A 124 2.69 -22.22 -14.17
N MET A 125 2.48 -23.15 -13.24
CA MET A 125 2.14 -24.55 -13.52
C MET A 125 0.62 -24.82 -13.47
N SER A 126 -0.21 -23.81 -13.20
CA SER A 126 -1.67 -23.94 -13.23
C SER A 126 -2.16 -24.14 -14.68
N GLU A 127 -3.07 -25.08 -14.88
CA GLU A 127 -3.68 -25.34 -16.20
C GLU A 127 -4.72 -24.27 -16.59
N ASP A 128 -5.19 -23.47 -15.63
CA ASP A 128 -6.33 -22.55 -15.84
C ASP A 128 -5.94 -21.26 -16.59
N VAL A 129 -4.69 -20.81 -16.46
CA VAL A 129 -4.23 -19.51 -17.01
C VAL A 129 -2.78 -19.60 -17.44
N GLU A 130 -2.51 -19.40 -18.74
CA GLU A 130 -1.14 -19.17 -19.21
C GLU A 130 -0.77 -17.68 -19.02
N PRO A 131 0.25 -17.37 -18.20
CA PRO A 131 0.63 -15.98 -17.96
C PRO A 131 1.31 -15.36 -19.19
N ASP A 132 0.85 -14.17 -19.57
CA ASP A 132 1.47 -13.34 -20.61
C ASP A 132 2.53 -12.41 -20.01
N PHE A 133 3.75 -12.50 -20.53
CA PHE A 133 4.91 -11.72 -20.08
C PHE A 133 5.31 -10.60 -21.06
N GLU A 134 4.66 -10.43 -22.21
CA GLU A 134 5.10 -9.47 -23.24
C GLU A 134 5.16 -8.02 -22.73
N GLU A 135 4.16 -7.59 -21.97
CA GLU A 135 4.16 -6.23 -21.38
C GLU A 135 5.25 -6.07 -20.30
N VAL A 136 5.52 -7.13 -19.54
CA VAL A 136 6.56 -7.14 -18.50
C VAL A 136 7.94 -7.06 -19.14
N LEU A 137 8.18 -7.86 -20.17
CA LEU A 137 9.42 -7.85 -20.95
C LEU A 137 9.66 -6.48 -21.53
N ASN A 138 8.67 -5.89 -22.22
CA ASN A 138 8.78 -4.54 -22.78
C ASN A 138 9.10 -3.49 -21.70
N THR A 139 8.49 -3.60 -20.51
CA THR A 139 8.69 -2.64 -19.42
C THR A 139 10.09 -2.73 -18.79
N TYR A 140 10.61 -3.94 -18.60
CA TYR A 140 11.88 -4.19 -17.89
C TYR A 140 13.01 -4.63 -18.82
N THR A 141 12.91 -4.34 -20.12
CA THR A 141 13.90 -4.73 -21.14
C THR A 141 15.32 -4.33 -20.76
N ASP A 142 15.47 -3.11 -20.22
CA ASP A 142 16.77 -2.53 -19.86
C ASP A 142 17.38 -3.13 -18.58
N ASP A 143 16.54 -3.72 -17.72
CA ASP A 143 16.97 -4.33 -16.46
C ASP A 143 17.37 -5.81 -16.63
N LEU A 144 16.91 -6.44 -17.72
CA LEU A 144 17.09 -7.86 -17.98
C LEU A 144 18.47 -8.16 -18.60
N PRO A 145 19.20 -9.18 -18.10
CA PRO A 145 20.51 -9.54 -18.63
C PRO A 145 20.49 -9.98 -20.10
N SER A 146 19.45 -10.69 -20.53
CA SER A 146 19.30 -11.19 -21.90
C SER A 146 17.82 -11.39 -22.24
N PRO A 147 17.07 -10.31 -22.53
CA PRO A 147 15.62 -10.36 -22.77
C PRO A 147 15.23 -11.37 -23.86
N GLU A 148 16.02 -11.46 -24.92
CA GLU A 148 15.79 -12.35 -26.07
C GLU A 148 15.77 -13.84 -25.68
N LEU A 149 16.45 -14.23 -24.60
CA LEU A 149 16.56 -15.61 -24.14
C LEU A 149 15.45 -15.97 -23.12
N PHE A 150 14.62 -15.02 -22.73
CA PHE A 150 13.65 -15.20 -21.65
C PHE A 150 12.70 -16.38 -21.90
N HIS A 151 12.12 -16.53 -23.11
CA HIS A 151 11.16 -17.61 -23.37
C HIS A 151 11.82 -19.00 -23.30
N HIS A 152 13.07 -19.12 -23.74
CA HIS A 152 13.84 -20.36 -23.61
C HIS A 152 14.16 -20.68 -22.15
N GLU A 153 14.50 -19.65 -21.38
CA GLU A 153 14.73 -19.75 -19.94
C GLU A 153 13.45 -20.15 -19.19
N LEU A 154 12.31 -19.54 -19.53
CA LEU A 154 10.99 -19.84 -18.98
C LEU A 154 10.59 -21.29 -19.26
N PHE A 155 10.82 -21.80 -20.47
CA PHE A 155 10.56 -23.20 -20.79
C PHE A 155 11.43 -24.15 -19.95
N ARG A 156 12.72 -23.85 -19.82
CA ARG A 156 13.63 -24.63 -18.96
C ARG A 156 13.24 -24.55 -17.49
N TRP A 157 12.72 -23.40 -17.05
CA TRP A 157 12.23 -23.20 -15.69
C TRP A 157 11.00 -24.06 -15.40
N LYS A 158 10.01 -24.09 -16.30
CA LYS A 158 8.86 -25.01 -16.20
C LYS A 158 9.29 -26.47 -16.07
N LEU A 159 10.23 -26.91 -16.91
CA LEU A 159 10.77 -28.28 -16.84
C LEU A 159 11.51 -28.57 -15.53
N TYR A 160 12.33 -27.62 -15.07
CA TYR A 160 13.04 -27.74 -13.79
C TYR A 160 12.07 -27.88 -12.62
N LEU A 161 10.99 -27.08 -12.61
CA LEU A 161 9.96 -27.14 -11.59
C LEU A 161 9.23 -28.48 -11.59
N SER A 162 8.82 -28.99 -12.76
CA SER A 162 8.14 -30.29 -12.87
C SER A 162 9.02 -31.49 -12.52
N ASP A 163 10.33 -31.39 -12.69
CA ASP A 163 11.28 -32.48 -12.35
C ASP A 163 11.61 -32.49 -10.85
N LYS A 164 11.66 -31.31 -10.22
CA LYS A 164 12.11 -31.15 -8.82
C LYS A 164 10.99 -31.15 -7.79
N PHE A 165 9.77 -30.78 -8.18
CA PHE A 165 8.64 -30.60 -7.27
C PHE A 165 7.41 -31.34 -7.80
N ASP A 166 6.95 -32.37 -7.07
CA ASP A 166 5.67 -33.06 -7.34
C ASP A 166 4.50 -32.22 -6.78
N ASP A 167 4.37 -32.10 -5.45
CA ASP A 167 3.20 -31.47 -4.79
C ASP A 167 3.51 -30.20 -3.98
N ASN A 168 4.80 -29.91 -3.70
CA ASN A 168 5.21 -28.80 -2.81
C ASN A 168 5.82 -27.63 -3.59
N LEU A 169 5.07 -27.08 -4.55
CA LEU A 169 5.53 -25.92 -5.31
C LEU A 169 5.53 -24.65 -4.44
N PRO A 170 6.58 -23.81 -4.54
CA PRO A 170 6.60 -22.52 -3.87
C PRO A 170 5.41 -21.66 -4.28
N SER A 171 4.68 -21.15 -3.28
CA SER A 171 3.49 -20.31 -3.50
C SER A 171 3.78 -18.82 -3.39
N SER A 172 5.00 -18.45 -3.00
CA SER A 172 5.41 -17.06 -2.79
C SER A 172 6.62 -16.68 -3.62
N ILE A 173 6.69 -15.42 -4.06
CA ILE A 173 7.88 -14.85 -4.72
C ILE A 173 9.13 -15.01 -3.84
N ALA A 174 9.01 -14.82 -2.52
CA ALA A 174 10.14 -14.94 -1.59
C ALA A 174 10.71 -16.37 -1.51
N GLU A 175 9.86 -17.38 -1.64
CA GLU A 175 10.28 -18.78 -1.69
C GLU A 175 10.84 -19.13 -3.06
N THR A 176 10.24 -18.59 -4.13
CA THR A 176 10.67 -18.79 -5.51
C THR A 176 12.08 -18.23 -5.74
N ILE A 177 12.40 -17.05 -5.18
CA ILE A 177 13.76 -16.48 -5.26
C ILE A 177 14.79 -17.38 -4.60
N LYS A 178 14.45 -18.06 -3.50
CA LYS A 178 15.41 -18.93 -2.78
C LYS A 178 15.78 -20.19 -3.57
N ILE A 179 14.87 -20.69 -4.40
CA ILE A 179 15.12 -21.88 -5.23
C ILE A 179 15.67 -21.54 -6.61
N CYS A 180 15.50 -20.30 -7.06
CA CYS A 180 15.95 -19.83 -8.36
C CYS A 180 17.45 -19.53 -8.33
N ASP A 181 18.23 -20.34 -9.05
CA ASP A 181 19.68 -20.10 -9.22
C ASP A 181 19.91 -19.02 -10.27
N GLN A 182 20.44 -17.87 -9.84
CA GLN A 182 20.76 -16.73 -10.69
C GLN A 182 21.68 -17.09 -11.87
N ALA A 183 22.61 -18.02 -11.71
CA ALA A 183 23.52 -18.41 -12.79
C ALA A 183 22.82 -19.26 -13.87
N TYR A 184 21.78 -19.99 -13.48
CA TYR A 184 21.07 -20.92 -14.35
C TYR A 184 19.83 -20.30 -15.00
N PHE A 185 19.19 -19.36 -14.29
CA PHE A 185 18.00 -18.60 -14.69
C PHE A 185 18.16 -17.08 -14.40
N PRO A 186 19.02 -16.38 -15.15
CA PRO A 186 19.34 -14.97 -14.88
C PRO A 186 18.18 -13.99 -15.10
N ASN A 187 17.37 -14.14 -16.16
CA ASN A 187 16.27 -13.21 -16.42
C ASN A 187 15.11 -13.42 -15.45
N ILE A 188 14.78 -14.68 -15.15
CA ILE A 188 13.71 -15.02 -14.20
C ILE A 188 14.10 -14.54 -12.80
N TYR A 189 15.35 -14.71 -12.40
CA TYR A 189 15.85 -14.21 -11.12
C TYR A 189 15.69 -12.69 -10.99
N VAL A 190 16.08 -11.92 -12.02
CA VAL A 190 15.91 -10.46 -12.02
C VAL A 190 14.43 -10.06 -11.95
N LEU A 191 13.55 -10.71 -12.72
CA LEU A 191 12.12 -10.41 -12.67
C LEU A 191 11.50 -10.76 -11.32
N LEU A 192 11.93 -11.85 -10.68
CA LEU A 192 11.50 -12.18 -9.32
C LEU A 192 12.00 -11.14 -8.30
N GLN A 193 13.24 -10.65 -8.45
CA GLN A 193 13.75 -9.56 -7.62
C GLN A 193 12.93 -8.28 -7.81
N ILE A 194 12.65 -7.89 -9.06
CA ILE A 194 11.77 -6.76 -9.38
C ILE A 194 10.41 -6.97 -8.69
N ALA A 195 9.81 -8.14 -8.84
CA ALA A 195 8.53 -8.48 -8.21
C ALA A 195 8.58 -8.36 -6.67
N ALA A 196 9.68 -8.76 -6.04
CA ALA A 196 9.88 -8.62 -4.59
C ALA A 196 10.16 -7.18 -4.14
N THR A 197 10.71 -6.34 -5.02
CA THR A 197 10.97 -4.92 -4.74
C THR A 197 9.78 -4.01 -5.03
N ILE A 198 8.82 -4.45 -5.86
CA ILE A 198 7.58 -3.70 -6.02
C ILE A 198 6.85 -3.76 -4.69
N PRO A 199 6.68 -2.62 -3.99
CA PRO A 199 6.00 -2.62 -2.72
C PRO A 199 4.58 -3.11 -2.97
N ALA A 200 4.21 -4.25 -2.36
CA ALA A 200 2.83 -4.74 -2.38
C ALA A 200 1.85 -3.66 -1.90
N THR A 201 2.36 -2.73 -1.08
CA THR A 201 1.62 -1.61 -0.53
C THR A 201 2.50 -0.40 -0.32
N SER A 202 1.95 0.80 -0.56
CA SER A 202 2.51 2.10 -0.18
C SER A 202 2.69 2.28 1.34
N CYS A 203 2.43 1.27 2.17
CA CYS A 203 2.31 1.42 3.63
C CYS A 203 3.62 1.81 4.33
N GLU A 204 4.80 1.32 3.92
CA GLU A 204 6.06 1.80 4.52
C GLU A 204 6.34 3.27 4.15
N CYS A 205 5.99 3.66 2.92
CA CYS A 205 5.99 5.06 2.50
C CYS A 205 4.96 5.87 3.31
N GLU A 206 3.79 5.33 3.64
CA GLU A 206 2.77 6.03 4.43
C GLU A 206 3.14 6.17 5.90
N GLN A 207 3.84 5.20 6.50
CA GLN A 207 4.39 5.34 7.85
C GLN A 207 5.43 6.47 7.89
N SER A 208 6.32 6.52 6.90
CA SER A 208 7.31 7.58 6.76
C SER A 208 6.69 8.94 6.43
N PHE A 209 5.66 9.00 5.57
CA PHE A 209 4.89 10.22 5.28
C PHE A 209 4.04 10.69 6.46
N SER A 210 3.45 9.77 7.24
CA SER A 210 2.68 10.07 8.44
C SER A 210 3.59 10.58 9.55
N ALA A 211 4.75 9.94 9.75
CA ALA A 211 5.82 10.44 10.60
C ALA A 211 6.28 11.84 10.14
N LEU A 212 6.60 12.01 8.86
CA LEU A 212 6.95 13.31 8.27
C LEU A 212 5.85 14.35 8.48
N ARG A 213 4.57 13.99 8.31
CA ARG A 213 3.43 14.89 8.50
C ARG A 213 3.26 15.27 9.97
N ARG A 214 3.44 14.35 10.90
CA ARG A 214 3.44 14.61 12.36
C ARG A 214 4.61 15.52 12.72
N LEU A 215 5.81 15.24 12.22
CA LEU A 215 7.01 16.06 12.41
C LEU A 215 6.85 17.46 11.80
N ASN A 216 6.29 17.58 10.60
CA ASN A 216 5.98 18.84 9.93
C ASN A 216 4.93 19.63 10.70
N THR A 217 3.85 18.99 11.14
CA THR A 217 2.74 19.66 11.85
C THR A 217 3.20 20.15 13.22
N PHE A 218 4.05 19.39 13.90
CA PHE A 218 4.63 19.76 15.19
C PHE A 218 5.69 20.87 15.08
N ASN A 219 6.55 20.82 14.05
CA ASN A 219 7.66 21.77 13.87
C ASN A 219 7.41 22.91 12.87
N ARG A 220 6.17 23.06 12.37
CA ARG A 220 5.75 24.13 11.44
C ARG A 220 6.01 25.55 11.95
N ALA A 221 6.46 25.70 13.20
CA ALA A 221 6.88 26.97 13.76
C ALA A 221 8.30 27.41 13.33
N CYS A 222 9.26 26.55 12.93
CA CYS A 222 10.65 27.02 12.72
C CYS A 222 11.68 26.06 12.05
N MET A 223 11.39 25.35 10.94
CA MET A 223 12.37 24.38 10.36
C MET A 223 12.52 24.40 8.83
N GLY A 224 13.77 24.29 8.36
CA GLY A 224 14.15 24.08 6.95
C GLY A 224 14.16 22.60 6.51
N GLN A 225 14.06 22.37 5.19
CA GLN A 225 13.83 21.04 4.59
C GLN A 225 14.88 19.98 4.96
N LYS A 226 16.17 20.34 5.03
CA LYS A 226 17.25 19.40 5.36
C LYS A 226 17.10 18.80 6.76
N ARG A 227 16.75 19.62 7.75
CA ARG A 227 16.58 19.19 9.14
C ARG A 227 15.32 18.32 9.30
N LEU A 228 14.27 18.60 8.54
CA LEU A 228 13.05 17.78 8.52
C LEU A 228 13.33 16.36 8.00
N SER A 229 14.02 16.24 6.86
CA SER A 229 14.35 14.94 6.27
C SER A 229 15.22 14.10 7.21
N ALA A 230 16.23 14.72 7.84
CA ALA A 230 17.09 14.03 8.81
C ALA A 230 16.30 13.53 10.02
N LEU A 231 15.40 14.35 10.58
CA LEU A 231 14.60 13.97 11.74
C LEU A 231 13.60 12.85 11.42
N ALA A 232 13.05 12.85 10.20
CA ALA A 232 12.18 11.79 9.74
C ALA A 232 12.92 10.46 9.60
N LEU A 233 14.14 10.47 9.04
CA LEU A 233 14.99 9.28 8.95
C LEU A 233 15.29 8.69 10.34
N ILE A 234 15.63 9.53 11.32
CA ILE A 234 15.85 9.09 12.70
C ILE A 234 14.57 8.47 13.28
N HIS A 235 13.41 9.08 13.04
CA HIS A 235 12.14 8.56 13.55
C HIS A 235 11.71 7.24 12.90
N ILE A 236 11.91 7.08 11.59
CA ILE A 236 11.58 5.86 10.85
C ILE A 236 12.50 4.70 11.26
N HIS A 237 13.77 5.00 11.53
CA HIS A 237 14.78 4.00 11.86
C HIS A 237 15.18 4.01 13.34
N TYR A 238 14.26 4.39 14.24
CA TYR A 238 14.58 4.50 15.67
C TYR A 238 14.98 3.15 16.31
N ASP A 239 14.50 2.03 15.74
CA ASP A 239 14.82 0.67 16.17
C ASP A 239 16.20 0.17 15.71
N LYS A 240 16.93 0.93 14.88
CA LYS A 240 18.31 0.57 14.48
C LYS A 240 19.29 1.08 15.54
N GLU A 241 20.10 0.18 16.09
CA GLU A 241 21.19 0.56 16.99
C GLU A 241 22.18 1.46 16.26
N LEU A 242 22.31 2.70 16.73
CA LEU A 242 23.30 3.65 16.23
C LEU A 242 24.58 3.50 17.03
N ASN A 243 25.70 3.28 16.35
CA ASN A 243 27.01 3.37 16.98
C ASN A 243 27.33 4.85 17.24
N LEU A 244 27.26 5.26 18.50
CA LEU A 244 27.48 6.64 18.92
C LEU A 244 28.94 7.07 18.68
N ASP A 245 29.89 6.15 18.74
CA ASP A 245 31.31 6.45 18.52
C ASP A 245 31.56 6.83 17.05
N ASP A 246 30.96 6.10 16.10
CA ASP A 246 31.02 6.42 14.68
C ASP A 246 30.33 7.77 14.37
N ALA A 247 29.22 8.06 15.06
CA ALA A 247 28.51 9.33 14.90
C ALA A 247 29.34 10.51 15.40
N VAL A 248 30.05 10.36 16.52
CA VAL A 248 30.98 11.37 17.05
C VAL A 248 32.16 11.57 16.11
N ASP A 249 32.73 10.50 15.55
CA ASP A 249 33.82 10.58 14.59
C ASP A 249 33.40 11.26 13.27
N ILE A 250 32.19 10.97 12.78
CA ILE A 250 31.62 11.65 11.61
C ILE A 250 31.36 13.13 11.91
N PHE A 251 30.84 13.45 13.09
CA PHE A 251 30.62 14.83 13.51
C PHE A 251 31.93 15.61 13.68
N ALA A 252 32.96 14.98 14.25
CA ALA A 252 34.29 15.57 14.40
C ALA A 252 34.99 15.81 13.04
N LYS A 253 34.66 15.02 12.02
CA LYS A 253 35.12 15.19 10.63
C LYS A 253 34.32 16.23 9.85
N LEU A 254 33.08 16.54 10.27
CA LEU A 254 32.27 17.61 9.70
C LEU A 254 32.76 18.95 10.28
N ASP A 255 33.59 19.62 9.50
CA ASP A 255 34.29 20.84 9.89
C ASP A 255 33.36 21.92 10.52
N LEU A 256 33.73 22.39 11.71
CA LEU A 256 33.00 23.38 12.53
C LEU A 256 32.84 24.76 11.86
N GLN A 257 33.38 24.96 10.65
CA GLN A 257 33.38 26.24 9.95
C GLN A 257 32.10 26.54 9.14
N SER A 258 31.20 25.57 8.93
CA SER A 258 29.97 25.79 8.13
C SER A 258 28.70 26.09 8.94
N ILE A 259 28.76 26.03 10.28
CA ILE A 259 27.58 26.15 11.15
C ILE A 259 27.37 27.59 11.68
N ILE A 260 28.34 28.50 11.51
CA ILE A 260 28.32 29.84 12.14
C ILE A 260 27.90 30.98 11.19
N PHE A 261 27.78 30.80 9.87
CA PHE A 261 27.40 31.91 8.97
C PHE A 261 26.37 31.51 7.91
N HIS A 262 25.09 31.58 8.25
CA HIS A 262 24.01 32.00 7.35
C HIS A 262 22.77 32.35 8.17
N ASP A 263 22.88 33.42 8.95
CA ASP A 263 21.78 34.26 9.42
C ASP A 263 22.26 35.72 9.32
N GLU A 264 22.31 36.23 8.10
CA GLU A 264 22.13 37.66 7.75
C GLU A 264 21.38 37.76 6.42
#